data_AF-A0A7J6SJK0-F1
#
_entry.id   AF-A0A7J6SJK0-F1
#
_cell.length_a   1.000
_cell.length_b   1.000
_cell.length_c   1.000
_cell.angle_alpha   90.00
_cell.angle_beta   90.00
_cell.angle_gamma   90.00
#
_symmetry.space_group_name_H-M   'P 1'
#
loop_
_entity.id
_entity.type
_entity.pdbx_description
1 polymer ?
#
loop_
_entity_poly.entity_id
_entity_poly.type
_entity_poly.pdbx_seq_one_letter_code
_entity_poly.pdbx_strand_id
1 'polypeptide(L)'
;MLLRIIHLLLACASATPLCDRRPDSGASSAGRLECFFSERYDEARAKFRRLALQAGLGLWALPVVPPSGYGHEYIMDVAVLRPTVGHSRGSVVHTSGVHGVEGYGGSGIQCYLLDQIRQAKEEGRLQNIDKTLVFVHAVNPYGMAHYRRVNEENVDLNRIALKSHEFDYLINKRDPNVAGYVDLDAFLNPQNTTLPSLVAQSAFQIAR
;
A
#
# COMPACT_ATOMS: atom_id res chain seq x y z
N MET A 1 38.55 -15.69 -1.80
CA MET A 1 37.15 -15.98 -1.39
C MET A 1 36.19 -14.79 -1.58
N LEU A 2 36.62 -13.70 -2.24
CA LEU A 2 35.79 -12.50 -2.50
C LEU A 2 35.21 -12.44 -3.92
N LEU A 3 35.55 -13.38 -4.81
CA LEU A 3 35.17 -13.33 -6.23
C LEU A 3 33.91 -14.13 -6.60
N ARG A 4 33.26 -14.79 -5.62
CA ARG A 4 32.04 -15.61 -5.85
C ARG A 4 30.72 -14.92 -5.50
N ILE A 5 30.74 -13.70 -4.95
CA ILE A 5 29.52 -12.97 -4.56
C ILE A 5 28.95 -12.14 -5.72
N ILE A 6 29.77 -11.78 -6.73
CA ILE A 6 29.33 -10.92 -7.85
C ILE A 6 28.50 -11.70 -8.89
N HIS A 7 28.59 -13.03 -8.95
CA HIS A 7 27.82 -13.84 -9.91
C HIS A 7 26.40 -14.20 -9.44
N LEU A 8 26.00 -13.90 -8.20
CA LEU A 8 24.63 -14.11 -7.72
C LEU A 8 23.71 -12.90 -7.93
N LEU A 9 24.22 -11.81 -8.52
CA LEU A 9 23.44 -10.61 -8.87
C LEU A 9 23.05 -10.56 -10.36
N LEU A 10 23.36 -11.60 -11.14
CA LEU A 10 23.18 -11.59 -12.60
C LEU A 10 22.34 -12.75 -13.17
N ALA A 11 21.56 -13.43 -12.32
CA ALA A 11 20.71 -14.54 -12.73
C ALA A 11 19.25 -14.34 -12.31
N CYS A 12 18.67 -13.21 -12.72
CA CYS A 12 17.23 -13.09 -12.95
C CYS A 12 17.03 -12.46 -14.34
N ALA A 13 17.57 -13.13 -15.36
CA ALA A 13 17.17 -12.89 -16.74
C ALA A 13 15.90 -13.71 -16.99
N SER A 14 14.76 -13.20 -16.53
CA SER A 14 13.44 -13.74 -16.86
C SER A 14 12.59 -12.58 -17.35
N ALA A 15 12.56 -12.40 -18.67
CA ALA A 15 11.84 -11.38 -19.42
C ALA A 15 12.07 -9.95 -18.91
N THR A 16 12.72 -9.09 -19.70
CA THR A 16 12.55 -7.64 -19.54
C THR A 16 11.04 -7.38 -19.45
N PRO A 17 10.52 -6.84 -18.34
CA PRO A 17 9.09 -6.60 -18.21
C PRO A 17 8.66 -5.76 -19.41
N LEU A 18 7.43 -5.98 -19.90
CA LEU A 18 6.83 -5.27 -21.05
C LEU A 18 7.08 -3.74 -21.03
N CYS A 19 7.31 -3.21 -19.83
CA CYS A 19 7.52 -1.82 -19.47
C CYS A 19 8.92 -1.23 -19.73
N ASP A 20 9.95 -2.04 -19.95
CA ASP A 20 11.33 -1.57 -20.24
C ASP A 20 11.62 -1.44 -21.74
N ARG A 21 10.65 -1.74 -22.61
CA ARG A 21 10.81 -1.58 -24.06
C ARG A 21 10.71 -0.10 -24.43
N ARG A 22 11.75 0.42 -25.12
CA ARG A 22 11.65 1.70 -25.83
C ARG A 22 10.47 1.63 -26.81
N PRO A 23 9.75 2.74 -27.04
CA PRO A 23 8.54 2.71 -27.85
C PRO A 23 8.89 2.33 -29.29
N ASP A 24 8.40 1.17 -29.72
CA ASP A 24 8.13 0.96 -31.14
C ASP A 24 7.02 1.92 -31.53
N SER A 25 7.17 2.61 -32.66
CA SER A 25 6.34 3.72 -33.14
C SER A 25 4.87 3.38 -33.44
N GLY A 26 4.33 2.27 -32.91
CA GLY A 26 2.98 1.78 -33.15
C GLY A 26 2.27 1.10 -31.97
N ALA A 27 2.84 1.08 -30.75
CA ALA A 27 2.15 0.49 -29.59
C ALA A 27 1.02 1.39 -29.08
N SER A 28 -0.18 0.82 -28.92
CA SER A 28 -1.35 1.53 -28.38
C SER A 28 -1.07 2.06 -26.97
N SER A 29 -1.63 3.22 -26.62
CA SER A 29 -1.44 3.85 -25.30
C SER A 29 -1.92 2.99 -24.13
N ALA A 30 -2.79 2.00 -24.37
CA ALA A 30 -3.37 1.12 -23.35
C ALA A 30 -2.34 0.17 -22.71
N GLY A 31 -1.40 -0.39 -23.50
CA GLY A 31 -0.36 -1.30 -22.99
C GLY A 31 0.70 -0.64 -22.10
N ARG A 32 0.60 0.69 -21.89
CA ARG A 32 1.53 1.47 -21.06
C ARG A 32 1.02 1.69 -19.64
N LEU A 33 -0.29 1.60 -19.41
CA LEU A 33 -0.90 1.86 -18.10
C LEU A 33 -0.74 0.68 -17.14
N GLU A 34 -0.83 -0.54 -17.65
CA GLU A 34 -0.67 -1.80 -16.90
C GLU A 34 0.67 -1.84 -16.14
N CYS A 35 1.71 -1.21 -16.72
CA CYS A 35 3.05 -1.09 -16.13
C CYS A 35 3.11 -0.41 -14.77
N PHE A 36 2.13 0.42 -14.43
CA PHE A 36 2.09 1.11 -13.15
C PHE A 36 1.47 0.25 -12.04
N PHE A 37 0.68 -0.76 -12.38
CA PHE A 37 0.05 -1.65 -11.43
C PHE A 37 1.00 -2.78 -11.01
N SER A 38 0.79 -3.33 -9.82
CA SER A 38 1.57 -4.44 -9.28
C SER A 38 0.64 -5.39 -8.58
N GLU A 39 1.02 -6.66 -8.48
CA GLU A 39 0.19 -7.68 -7.85
C GLU A 39 0.59 -7.94 -6.40
N ARG A 40 1.82 -7.56 -6.01
CA ARG A 40 2.34 -7.73 -4.65
C ARG A 40 2.72 -6.40 -3.99
N TYR A 41 2.54 -6.32 -2.68
CA TYR A 41 2.82 -5.12 -1.89
C TYR A 41 4.29 -4.66 -1.99
N ASP A 42 5.24 -5.60 -1.93
CA ASP A 42 6.67 -5.31 -2.04
C ASP A 42 7.03 -4.72 -3.41
N GLU A 43 6.46 -5.25 -4.48
CA GLU A 43 6.59 -4.71 -5.84
C GLU A 43 5.99 -3.32 -5.98
N ALA A 44 4.75 -3.14 -5.50
CA ALA A 44 4.05 -1.86 -5.53
C ALA A 44 4.84 -0.78 -4.78
N ARG A 45 5.33 -1.13 -3.59
CA ARG A 45 6.16 -0.27 -2.75
C ARG A 45 7.47 0.10 -3.44
N ALA A 46 8.20 -0.88 -3.97
CA ALA A 46 9.46 -0.64 -4.67
C ALA A 46 9.25 0.29 -5.88
N LYS A 47 8.16 0.07 -6.64
CA LYS A 47 7.78 0.89 -7.80
C LYS A 47 7.44 2.33 -7.40
N PHE A 48 6.60 2.52 -6.39
CA PHE A 48 6.25 3.84 -5.85
C PHE A 48 7.50 4.61 -5.42
N ARG A 49 8.36 4.00 -4.61
CA ARG A 49 9.58 4.63 -4.10
C ARG A 49 10.53 5.01 -5.23
N ARG A 50 10.73 4.12 -6.20
CA ARG A 50 11.57 4.39 -7.38
C ARG A 50 11.06 5.60 -8.17
N LEU A 51 9.77 5.63 -8.50
CA LEU A 51 9.17 6.71 -9.28
C LEU A 51 9.17 8.04 -8.52
N ALA A 52 8.93 8.02 -7.20
CA ALA A 52 9.03 9.20 -6.35
C ALA A 52 10.45 9.79 -6.35
N LEU A 53 11.48 8.95 -6.22
CA LEU A 53 12.89 9.37 -6.28
C LEU A 53 13.26 9.92 -7.67
N GLN A 54 12.81 9.27 -8.75
CA GLN A 54 13.05 9.73 -10.11
C GLN A 54 12.38 11.07 -10.40
N ALA A 55 11.17 11.30 -9.86
CA ALA A 55 10.51 12.60 -9.90
C ALA A 55 11.20 13.66 -8.99
N GLY A 56 12.11 13.24 -8.11
CA GLY A 56 12.84 14.08 -7.17
C GLY A 56 11.98 14.59 -6.01
N LEU A 57 11.01 13.79 -5.57
CA LEU A 57 10.24 14.04 -4.35
C LEU A 57 11.06 13.64 -3.12
N GLY A 58 10.84 14.35 -2.02
CA GLY A 58 11.30 13.88 -0.70
C GLY A 58 10.53 12.63 -0.31
N LEU A 59 11.19 11.68 0.35
CA LEU A 59 10.61 10.37 0.68
C LEU A 59 10.86 10.01 2.14
N TRP A 60 9.79 9.61 2.85
CA TRP A 60 9.82 9.15 4.23
C TRP A 60 9.22 7.75 4.31
N ALA A 61 9.68 6.96 5.27
CA ALA A 61 9.18 5.62 5.57
C ALA A 61 8.73 5.59 7.02
N LEU A 62 7.48 5.17 7.25
CA LEU A 62 6.85 5.08 8.56
C LEU A 62 6.49 3.61 8.80
N PRO A 63 7.20 2.91 9.71
CA PRO A 63 6.81 1.56 10.12
C PRO A 63 5.40 1.60 10.73
N VAL A 64 4.48 0.81 10.18
CA VAL A 64 3.10 0.68 10.70
C VAL A 64 2.99 -0.57 11.57
N VAL A 65 3.50 -1.68 11.06
CA VAL A 65 3.62 -2.93 11.81
C VAL A 65 5.11 -3.26 11.88
N PRO A 66 5.75 -3.10 13.06
CA PRO A 66 7.14 -3.46 13.23
C PRO A 66 7.31 -4.98 13.11
N PRO A 67 8.51 -5.46 12.77
CA PRO A 67 8.76 -6.90 12.67
C PRO A 67 8.53 -7.57 14.03
N SER A 68 7.63 -8.56 14.08
CA SER A 68 7.44 -9.44 15.22
C SER A 68 8.27 -10.71 15.03
N GLY A 69 9.49 -10.72 15.57
CA GLY A 69 10.41 -11.86 15.42
C GLY A 69 10.84 -12.09 13.97
N TYR A 70 10.40 -13.20 13.36
CA TYR A 70 10.64 -13.52 11.94
C TYR A 70 9.66 -12.86 10.96
N GLY A 71 8.75 -12.01 11.45
CA GLY A 71 7.70 -11.38 10.65
C GLY A 71 8.20 -10.30 9.68
N HIS A 72 7.40 -10.04 8.64
CA HIS A 72 7.65 -8.94 7.70
C HIS A 72 7.31 -7.59 8.34
N GLU A 73 8.14 -6.58 8.07
CA GLU A 73 7.85 -5.20 8.41
C GLU A 73 6.90 -4.60 7.35
N TYR A 74 5.82 -3.95 7.80
CA TYR A 74 4.89 -3.26 6.91
C TYR A 74 5.03 -1.76 7.08
N ILE A 75 5.39 -1.09 5.99
CA ILE A 75 5.82 0.31 5.98
C ILE A 75 4.87 1.14 5.13
N MET A 76 4.49 2.30 5.64
CA MET A 76 3.84 3.36 4.89
C MET A 76 4.89 4.34 4.39
N ASP A 77 5.00 4.51 3.08
CA ASP A 77 5.87 5.50 2.45
C ASP A 77 5.09 6.79 2.16
N VAL A 78 5.74 7.92 2.41
CA VAL A 78 5.20 9.24 2.13
C VAL A 78 6.15 9.95 1.17
N ALA A 79 5.67 10.33 -0.02
CA ALA A 79 6.43 11.13 -0.99
C ALA A 79 5.89 12.57 -1.04
N VAL A 80 6.76 13.57 -0.95
CA VAL A 80 6.36 14.98 -0.91
C VAL A 80 7.05 15.78 -2.00
N LEU A 81 6.25 16.42 -2.85
CA LEU A 81 6.68 17.50 -3.73
C LEU A 81 6.42 18.83 -3.03
N ARG A 82 7.48 19.60 -2.78
CA ARG A 82 7.37 20.95 -2.23
C ARG A 82 7.05 21.96 -3.33
N PRO A 83 6.39 23.09 -3.00
CA PRO A 83 6.20 24.19 -3.94
C PRO A 83 7.54 24.64 -4.54
N THR A 84 7.51 25.03 -5.81
CA THR A 84 8.68 25.55 -6.52
C THR A 84 8.76 27.08 -6.45
N VAL A 85 7.68 27.74 -6.04
CA VAL A 85 7.59 29.20 -5.93
C VAL A 85 6.89 29.61 -4.62
N GLY A 86 7.41 30.65 -3.98
CA GLY A 86 6.80 31.29 -2.81
C GLY A 86 6.58 30.36 -1.60
N HIS A 87 5.71 30.79 -0.70
CA HIS A 87 5.24 29.98 0.42
C HIS A 87 4.06 29.11 -0.04
N SER A 88 3.97 27.88 0.49
CA SER A 88 2.90 26.94 0.14
C SER A 88 1.51 27.54 0.41
N ARG A 89 0.64 27.54 -0.61
CA ARG A 89 -0.78 27.94 -0.50
C ARG A 89 -1.68 26.79 -0.04
N GLY A 90 -1.10 25.76 0.58
CA GLY A 90 -1.77 24.59 1.10
C GLY A 90 -1.25 23.28 0.52
N SER A 91 -1.79 22.17 1.01
CA SER A 91 -1.38 20.82 0.62
C SER A 91 -2.51 20.06 -0.08
N VAL A 92 -2.15 19.27 -1.08
CA VAL A 92 -3.00 18.20 -1.62
C VAL A 92 -2.43 16.88 -1.14
N VAL A 93 -3.24 16.10 -0.44
CA VAL A 93 -2.85 14.77 0.07
C VAL A 93 -3.59 13.71 -0.73
N HIS A 94 -2.85 12.80 -1.34
CA HIS A 94 -3.36 11.67 -2.11
C HIS A 94 -2.92 10.36 -1.46
N THR A 95 -3.85 9.70 -0.79
CA THR A 95 -3.60 8.44 -0.08
C THR A 95 -4.07 7.24 -0.91
N SER A 96 -3.46 6.08 -0.68
CA SER A 96 -3.89 4.80 -1.22
C SER A 96 -3.99 3.74 -0.12
N GLY A 97 -4.84 2.74 -0.35
CA GLY A 97 -4.90 1.53 0.48
C GLY A 97 -5.35 1.74 1.92
N VAL A 98 -6.38 2.57 2.17
CA VAL A 98 -7.05 2.57 3.49
C VAL A 98 -7.73 1.23 3.73
N HIS A 99 -8.39 0.71 2.70
CA HIS A 99 -8.64 -0.72 2.58
C HIS A 99 -7.45 -1.32 1.85
N GLY A 100 -6.77 -2.26 2.51
CA GLY A 100 -5.47 -2.75 2.02
C GLY A 100 -5.53 -3.29 0.59
N VAL A 101 -6.47 -4.20 0.29
CA VAL A 101 -6.62 -4.83 -1.03
C VAL A 101 -6.89 -3.83 -2.17
N GLU A 102 -7.56 -2.71 -1.88
CA GLU A 102 -7.83 -1.65 -2.86
C GLU A 102 -6.58 -0.79 -3.12
N GLY A 103 -5.53 -0.95 -2.29
CA GLY A 103 -4.25 -0.28 -2.39
C GLY A 103 -3.52 -0.56 -3.70
N TYR A 104 -3.72 -1.72 -4.34
CA TYR A 104 -3.09 -2.03 -5.64
C TYR A 104 -3.55 -1.08 -6.74
N GLY A 105 -4.86 -0.81 -6.80
CA GLY A 105 -5.43 0.15 -7.76
C GLY A 105 -4.94 1.58 -7.49
N GLY A 106 -5.01 2.02 -6.23
CA GLY A 106 -4.54 3.33 -5.82
C GLY A 106 -3.03 3.54 -6.04
N SER A 107 -2.21 2.52 -5.74
CA SER A 107 -0.77 2.52 -5.99
C SER A 107 -0.45 2.67 -7.47
N GLY A 108 -1.17 1.98 -8.35
CA GLY A 108 -0.97 2.11 -9.79
C GLY A 108 -1.20 3.54 -10.28
N ILE A 109 -2.29 4.17 -9.82
CA ILE A 109 -2.59 5.57 -10.12
C ILE A 109 -1.50 6.50 -9.58
N GLN A 110 -1.05 6.30 -8.33
CA GLN A 110 0.04 7.07 -7.73
C GLN A 110 1.33 6.93 -8.54
N CYS A 111 1.71 5.72 -8.94
CA CYS A 111 2.88 5.46 -9.77
C CYS A 111 2.79 6.18 -11.12
N TYR A 112 1.64 6.12 -11.79
CA TYR A 112 1.42 6.87 -13.03
C TYR A 112 1.60 8.38 -12.83
N LEU A 113 0.98 8.96 -11.79
CA LEU A 113 1.11 10.39 -11.49
C LEU A 113 2.56 10.79 -11.20
N LEU A 114 3.31 9.97 -10.46
CA LEU A 114 4.73 10.21 -10.19
C LEU A 114 5.56 10.20 -11.48
N ASP A 115 5.29 9.31 -12.42
CA ASP A 115 5.96 9.31 -13.73
C ASP A 115 5.59 10.55 -14.56
N GLN A 116 4.33 10.99 -14.54
CA GLN A 116 3.92 12.23 -15.20
C GLN A 116 4.62 13.46 -14.58
N ILE A 117 4.81 13.49 -13.26
CA ILE A 117 5.59 14.53 -12.57
C ILE A 117 7.05 14.49 -13.03
N ARG A 118 7.68 13.30 -13.09
CA ARG A 118 9.04 13.12 -13.61
C ARG A 118 9.19 13.68 -15.03
N GLN A 119 8.31 13.29 -15.96
CA GLN A 119 8.33 13.77 -17.34
C GLN A 119 8.15 15.30 -17.41
N ALA A 120 7.16 15.85 -16.67
CA ALA A 120 6.95 17.29 -16.62
C ALA A 120 8.16 18.05 -16.05
N LYS A 121 8.92 17.45 -15.14
CA LYS A 121 10.16 18.02 -14.62
C LYS A 121 11.25 18.07 -15.68
N GLU A 122 11.47 16.97 -16.38
CA GLU A 122 12.48 16.84 -17.45
C GLU A 122 12.21 17.83 -18.59
N GLU A 123 10.94 18.06 -18.90
CA GLU A 123 10.49 19.02 -19.91
C GLU A 123 10.44 20.48 -19.40
N GLY A 124 10.82 20.74 -18.14
CA GLY A 124 10.80 22.08 -17.56
C GLY A 124 9.40 22.67 -17.35
N ARG A 125 8.36 21.83 -17.31
CA ARG A 125 6.95 22.22 -17.13
C ARG A 125 6.48 22.29 -15.68
N LEU A 126 7.24 21.78 -14.72
CA LEU A 126 6.95 21.95 -13.28
C LEU A 126 7.35 23.34 -12.75
N GLN A 127 7.00 24.39 -13.48
CA GLN A 127 7.19 25.77 -13.03
C GLN A 127 5.91 26.26 -12.34
N ASN A 128 6.06 27.14 -11.36
CA ASN A 128 4.94 27.79 -10.67
C ASN A 128 4.02 26.85 -9.86
N ILE A 129 4.55 25.76 -9.31
CA ILE A 129 3.81 24.93 -8.34
C ILE A 129 3.77 25.66 -7.00
N ASP A 130 2.57 26.04 -6.56
CA ASP A 130 2.32 26.83 -5.34
C ASP A 130 1.77 25.99 -4.16
N LYS A 131 1.52 24.70 -4.38
CA LYS A 131 0.99 23.75 -3.38
C LYS A 131 1.98 22.64 -3.08
N THR A 132 1.91 22.12 -1.86
CA THR A 132 2.62 20.89 -1.50
C THR A 132 1.80 19.68 -1.95
N LEU A 133 2.38 18.77 -2.72
CA LEU A 133 1.73 17.49 -3.05
C LEU A 133 2.29 16.40 -2.14
N VAL A 134 1.42 15.66 -1.46
CA VAL A 134 1.78 14.57 -0.56
C VAL A 134 1.12 13.29 -1.05
N PHE A 135 1.91 12.29 -1.36
CA PHE A 135 1.45 10.95 -1.71
C PHE A 135 1.73 10.00 -0.54
N VAL A 136 0.73 9.22 -0.13
CA VAL A 136 0.86 8.22 0.93
C VAL A 136 0.59 6.83 0.35
N HIS A 137 1.59 5.96 0.37
CA HIS A 137 1.57 4.60 -0.18
C HIS A 137 2.09 3.61 0.86
N ALA A 138 1.29 2.71 1.41
CA ALA A 138 -0.16 2.72 1.48
C ALA A 138 -0.56 2.83 2.96
N VAL A 139 -1.77 3.33 3.24
CA VAL A 139 -2.25 3.59 4.60
C VAL A 139 -2.35 2.31 5.43
N ASN A 140 -2.77 1.21 4.83
CA ASN A 140 -2.85 -0.12 5.43
C ASN A 140 -1.90 -1.09 4.69
N PRO A 141 -0.57 -1.02 4.94
CA PRO A 141 0.40 -1.83 4.22
C PRO A 141 0.26 -3.32 4.56
N TYR A 142 -0.15 -3.67 5.78
CA TYR A 142 -0.48 -5.05 6.16
C TYR A 142 -1.65 -5.59 5.32
N GLY A 143 -2.78 -4.88 5.32
CA GLY A 143 -3.96 -5.31 4.57
C GLY A 143 -3.65 -5.46 3.08
N MET A 144 -2.85 -4.57 2.51
CA MET A 144 -2.45 -4.67 1.11
C MET A 144 -1.64 -5.94 0.84
N ALA A 145 -0.63 -6.22 1.66
CA ALA A 145 0.23 -7.40 1.52
C ALA A 145 -0.54 -8.73 1.69
N HIS A 146 -1.63 -8.72 2.44
CA HIS A 146 -2.46 -9.90 2.72
C HIS A 146 -3.78 -9.92 1.94
N TYR A 147 -3.97 -9.02 0.97
CA TYR A 147 -5.22 -8.87 0.19
C TYR A 147 -6.48 -8.70 1.05
N ARG A 148 -6.36 -7.97 2.16
CA ARG A 148 -7.43 -7.71 3.12
C ARG A 148 -7.88 -6.27 3.07
N ARG A 149 -9.16 -6.05 3.37
CA ARG A 149 -9.72 -4.71 3.62
C ARG A 149 -9.20 -4.12 4.95
N VAL A 150 -9.03 -4.97 5.94
CA VAL A 150 -8.73 -4.62 7.34
C VAL A 150 -7.23 -4.65 7.64
N ASN A 151 -6.81 -4.06 8.76
CA ASN A 151 -5.43 -4.15 9.25
C ASN A 151 -5.15 -5.51 9.93
N GLU A 152 -3.98 -5.64 10.56
CA GLU A 152 -3.53 -6.81 11.31
C GLU A 152 -4.47 -7.23 12.45
N GLU A 153 -5.11 -6.25 13.09
CA GLU A 153 -6.07 -6.46 14.18
C GLU A 153 -7.52 -6.65 13.69
N ASN A 154 -7.72 -6.93 12.40
CA ASN A 154 -9.05 -7.06 11.77
C ASN A 154 -9.93 -5.79 11.85
N VAL A 155 -9.32 -4.62 12.02
CA VAL A 155 -10.01 -3.32 12.08
C VAL A 155 -10.12 -2.70 10.68
N ASP A 156 -11.34 -2.26 10.34
CA ASP A 156 -11.58 -1.44 9.15
C ASP A 156 -11.20 0.02 9.43
N LEU A 157 -10.05 0.44 8.90
CA LEU A 157 -9.51 1.79 9.12
C LEU A 157 -10.43 2.91 8.61
N ASN A 158 -11.34 2.61 7.66
CA ASN A 158 -12.30 3.58 7.12
C ASN A 158 -13.59 3.67 7.95
N ARG A 159 -13.59 3.12 9.17
CA ARG A 159 -14.73 3.20 10.11
C ARG A 159 -14.35 3.79 11.47
N ILE A 160 -13.06 4.12 11.68
CA ILE A 160 -12.54 4.57 12.98
C ILE A 160 -12.14 6.05 12.99
N ALA A 161 -12.57 6.84 11.99
CA ALA A 161 -12.32 8.29 11.95
C ALA A 161 -13.22 9.02 12.97
N LEU A 162 -12.84 8.92 14.25
CA LEU A 162 -13.58 9.46 15.39
C LEU A 162 -12.92 10.74 15.90
N LYS A 163 -13.73 11.73 16.27
CA LYS A 163 -13.28 12.87 17.07
C LYS A 163 -13.04 12.43 18.51
N SER A 164 -12.22 13.17 19.25
CA SER A 164 -11.84 12.81 20.63
C SER A 164 -13.03 12.52 21.55
N HIS A 165 -14.11 13.31 21.45
CA HIS A 165 -15.30 13.10 22.27
C HIS A 165 -16.15 11.89 21.83
N GLU A 166 -16.16 11.58 20.53
CA GLU A 166 -16.84 10.39 20.01
C GLU A 166 -16.10 9.13 20.45
N PHE A 167 -14.76 9.16 20.42
CA PHE A 167 -13.92 8.11 20.95
C PHE A 167 -14.14 7.91 22.46
N ASP A 168 -14.11 8.99 23.25
CA ASP A 168 -14.37 8.93 24.70
C ASP A 168 -15.74 8.33 25.01
N TYR A 169 -16.79 8.76 24.29
CA TYR A 169 -18.11 8.20 24.44
C TYR A 169 -18.15 6.69 24.10
N LEU A 170 -17.55 6.29 22.98
CA LEU A 170 -17.55 4.89 22.53
C LEU A 170 -16.80 3.95 23.47
N ILE A 171 -15.69 4.40 24.07
CA ILE A 171 -14.87 3.58 24.95
C ILE A 171 -15.36 3.58 26.39
N ASN A 172 -15.77 4.74 26.92
CA ASN A 172 -16.04 4.90 28.35
C ASN A 172 -17.53 4.94 28.72
N LYS A 173 -18.43 5.18 27.76
CA LYS A 173 -19.85 5.47 28.08
C LYS A 173 -20.84 4.58 27.34
N ARG A 174 -20.53 4.13 26.13
CA ARG A 174 -21.41 3.26 25.34
C ARG A 174 -21.32 1.84 25.86
N ASP A 175 -22.47 1.20 26.06
CA ASP A 175 -22.54 -0.23 26.31
C ASP A 175 -21.94 -0.99 25.10
N PRO A 176 -20.84 -1.77 25.30
CA PRO A 176 -20.23 -2.53 24.21
C PRO A 176 -21.17 -3.59 23.63
N ASN A 177 -22.18 -4.04 24.38
CA ASN A 177 -23.16 -5.02 23.95
C ASN A 177 -24.50 -4.41 23.48
N VAL A 178 -24.53 -3.12 23.11
CA VAL A 178 -25.79 -2.46 22.68
C VAL A 178 -26.51 -3.17 21.52
N ALA A 179 -25.78 -3.94 20.70
CA ALA A 179 -26.32 -4.71 19.59
C ALA A 179 -26.44 -6.22 19.86
N GLY A 180 -26.19 -6.68 21.10
CA GLY A 180 -26.28 -8.09 21.49
C GLY A 180 -25.17 -9.00 20.97
N TYR A 181 -24.12 -8.46 20.32
CA TYR A 181 -23.06 -9.28 19.73
C TYR A 181 -22.21 -10.01 20.77
N VAL A 182 -22.06 -9.46 21.98
CA VAL A 182 -21.31 -10.12 23.06
C VAL A 182 -22.05 -11.38 23.52
N ASP A 183 -23.39 -11.37 23.49
CA ASP A 183 -24.21 -12.55 23.82
C ASP A 183 -24.04 -13.68 22.80
N LEU A 184 -23.64 -13.34 21.57
CA LEU A 184 -23.37 -14.29 20.49
C LEU A 184 -21.90 -14.68 20.39
N ASP A 185 -21.01 -14.12 21.20
CA ASP A 185 -19.55 -14.31 21.05
C ASP A 185 -19.15 -15.78 21.11
N ALA A 186 -19.66 -16.53 22.08
CA ALA A 186 -19.35 -17.96 22.21
C ALA A 186 -19.83 -18.81 21.01
N PHE A 187 -20.86 -18.35 20.29
CA PHE A 187 -21.38 -19.00 19.09
C PHE A 187 -20.57 -18.63 17.84
N LEU A 188 -20.24 -17.34 17.67
CA LEU A 188 -19.50 -16.83 16.52
C LEU A 188 -18.00 -17.14 16.59
N ASN A 189 -17.43 -17.12 17.79
CA ASN A 189 -16.03 -17.35 18.12
C ASN A 189 -15.89 -18.56 19.06
N PRO A 190 -16.10 -19.79 18.56
CA PRO A 190 -16.07 -20.99 19.39
C PRO A 190 -14.71 -21.15 20.09
N GLN A 191 -14.74 -21.20 21.42
CA GLN A 191 -13.55 -21.27 22.28
C GLN A 191 -12.85 -22.64 22.24
N ASN A 192 -13.53 -23.68 21.75
CA ASN A 192 -12.99 -25.04 21.63
C ASN A 192 -12.62 -25.37 20.18
N THR A 193 -11.31 -25.51 19.92
CA THR A 193 -10.72 -25.95 18.65
C THR A 193 -10.72 -27.47 18.44
N THR A 194 -11.49 -28.24 19.21
CA THR A 194 -11.72 -29.66 18.91
C THR A 194 -12.58 -29.78 17.65
N LEU A 195 -11.92 -29.71 16.49
CA LEU A 195 -12.49 -30.07 15.21
C LEU A 195 -12.96 -31.53 15.29
N PRO A 196 -14.25 -31.83 15.06
CA PRO A 196 -14.65 -33.18 14.74
C PRO A 196 -13.86 -33.63 13.51
N SER A 197 -13.28 -34.83 13.56
CA SER A 197 -12.35 -35.40 12.57
C SER A 197 -12.83 -35.41 11.11
N LEU A 198 -14.10 -35.07 10.85
CA LEU A 198 -14.72 -34.99 9.53
C LEU A 198 -14.52 -33.65 8.79
N VAL A 199 -14.20 -32.54 9.46
CA VAL A 199 -14.05 -31.21 8.79
C VAL A 199 -12.61 -30.91 8.37
N ALA A 200 -11.63 -31.63 8.93
CA ALA A 200 -10.20 -31.42 8.62
C ALA A 200 -9.80 -31.81 7.18
N GLN A 201 -10.60 -32.62 6.48
CA GLN A 201 -10.25 -33.11 5.13
C GLN A 201 -10.65 -32.14 4.00
N SER A 202 -11.63 -31.26 4.21
CA SER A 202 -12.16 -30.39 3.15
C SER A 202 -11.54 -28.99 3.15
N ALA A 203 -11.01 -28.48 4.27
CA ALA A 203 -10.39 -27.16 4.32
C ALA A 203 -9.00 -27.10 3.66
N PHE A 204 -8.30 -28.24 3.53
CA PHE A 204 -6.95 -28.28 2.95
C PHE A 204 -6.93 -28.26 1.41
N GLN A 205 -8.08 -28.34 0.74
CA GLN A 205 -8.17 -28.35 -0.73
C GLN A 205 -8.48 -26.99 -1.38
N ILE A 206 -8.77 -25.94 -0.59
CA ILE A 206 -9.09 -24.60 -1.14
C ILE A 206 -7.88 -23.64 -1.10
N ALA A 207 -6.75 -24.06 -0.52
CA ALA A 207 -5.51 -23.29 -0.50
C ALA A 207 -4.40 -23.91 -1.38
N ARG A 208 -4.68 -24.10 -2.67
CA ARG A 208 -3.66 -24.30 -3.72
C ARG A 208 -3.96 -23.42 -4.91
#